data_AF-X0YW40-F1
#
_entry.id   AF-X0YW40-F1
#
_cell.length_a   1.000
_cell.length_b   1.000
_cell.length_c   1.000
_cell.angle_alpha   90.00
_cell.angle_beta   90.00
_cell.angle_gamma   90.00
#
_symmetry.space_group_name_H-M   'P 1'
#
loop_
_entity.id
_entity.type
_entity.pdbx_description
1 polymer ?
#
loop_
_entity_poly.entity_id
_entity_poly.type
_entity_poly.pdbx_seq_one_letter_code
_entity_poly.pdbx_strand_id
1 'polypeptide(L)'
;MEEVERCEECGKVLKDKSYEPYCKQCDEKLDKQFDGIEDNILIYRELLDSEIKVLEKFEDTDIKDLFKRVYEKLSREEGGLKKESIVVLNKLKRSFSLKESELGIGKLPEIKEIKKSKPKDQCPECDKKIKEDFNLCPYCGYRLKDDFVSKF
;
A
#
# COMPACT_ATOMS: atom_id res chain seq x y z
N MET A 1 -39.17 -1.99 -8.45
CA MET A 1 -37.85 -2.49 -8.85
C MET A 1 -37.12 -2.80 -7.56
N GLU A 2 -36.75 -4.05 -7.31
CA GLU A 2 -35.87 -4.38 -6.17
C GLU A 2 -34.49 -3.80 -6.47
N GLU A 3 -34.01 -2.87 -5.65
CA GLU A 3 -32.60 -2.48 -5.64
C GLU A 3 -31.79 -3.68 -5.18
N VAL A 4 -30.99 -4.23 -6.08
CA VAL A 4 -30.12 -5.37 -5.83
C VAL A 4 -28.74 -4.82 -5.49
N GLU A 5 -28.35 -4.91 -4.22
CA GLU A 5 -27.01 -4.55 -3.77
C GLU A 5 -25.97 -5.52 -4.38
N ARG A 6 -24.82 -4.99 -4.79
CA ARG A 6 -23.75 -5.75 -5.44
C ARG A 6 -22.42 -5.42 -4.79
N CYS A 7 -21.60 -6.45 -4.62
CA CYS A 7 -20.23 -6.31 -4.13
C CYS A 7 -19.43 -5.40 -5.06
N GLU A 8 -18.80 -4.37 -4.51
CA GLU A 8 -18.02 -3.39 -5.27
C GLU A 8 -16.75 -4.01 -5.90
N GLU A 9 -16.22 -5.09 -5.34
CA GLU A 9 -15.03 -5.77 -5.87
C GLU A 9 -15.31 -6.74 -7.02
N CYS A 10 -16.41 -7.50 -6.96
CA CYS A 10 -16.66 -8.60 -7.90
C CYS A 10 -18.00 -8.55 -8.61
N GLY A 11 -18.86 -7.58 -8.29
CA GLY A 11 -20.18 -7.41 -8.89
C GLY A 11 -21.22 -8.47 -8.53
N LYS A 12 -20.89 -9.39 -7.60
CA LYS A 12 -21.78 -10.44 -7.12
C LYS A 12 -22.94 -9.82 -6.33
N VAL A 13 -24.15 -10.31 -6.58
CA VAL A 13 -25.36 -9.92 -5.85
C VAL A 13 -25.20 -10.24 -4.37
N LEU A 14 -25.35 -9.22 -3.52
CA LEU A 14 -25.43 -9.33 -2.07
C LEU A 14 -26.87 -9.71 -1.71
N LYS A 15 -27.02 -10.78 -0.93
CA LYS A 15 -28.34 -11.31 -0.53
C LYS A 15 -28.80 -10.75 0.82
N ASP A 16 -27.88 -10.14 1.55
CA ASP A 16 -28.06 -9.63 2.89
C ASP A 16 -28.05 -8.11 2.82
N LYS A 17 -29.06 -7.47 3.43
CA LYS A 17 -29.16 -6.00 3.58
C LYS A 17 -28.24 -5.48 4.68
N SER A 18 -27.12 -6.15 4.93
CA SER A 18 -26.04 -5.52 5.67
C SER A 18 -25.51 -4.45 4.72
N TYR A 19 -25.33 -3.22 5.20
CA TYR A 19 -24.77 -2.12 4.41
C TYR A 19 -23.27 -2.35 4.07
N GLU A 20 -22.89 -3.61 3.86
CA GLU A 20 -21.54 -4.08 3.61
C GLU A 20 -21.22 -3.90 2.11
N PRO A 21 -20.16 -3.15 1.77
CA PRO A 21 -19.78 -2.86 0.39
C PRO A 21 -19.27 -4.10 -0.37
N TYR A 22 -18.83 -5.13 0.36
CA TYR A 22 -18.19 -6.32 -0.21
C TYR A 22 -18.92 -7.60 0.18
N CYS A 23 -18.88 -8.59 -0.71
CA CYS A 23 -19.31 -9.94 -0.33
C CYS A 23 -18.27 -10.56 0.60
N LYS A 24 -18.71 -11.45 1.51
CA LYS A 24 -17.84 -12.16 2.46
C LYS A 24 -16.51 -12.67 1.87
N GLN A 25 -16.52 -13.23 0.66
CA GLN A 25 -15.29 -13.76 0.04
C GLN A 25 -14.31 -12.67 -0.42
N CYS A 26 -14.81 -11.50 -0.80
CA CYS A 26 -13.98 -10.35 -1.16
C CYS A 26 -13.47 -9.66 0.09
N ASP A 27 -14.32 -9.52 1.09
CA ASP A 27 -13.99 -9.00 2.41
C ASP A 27 -12.83 -9.79 3.06
N GLU A 28 -12.98 -11.12 3.16
CA GLU A 28 -11.92 -12.02 3.67
C GLU A 28 -10.61 -11.97 2.86
N LYS A 29 -10.66 -11.54 1.59
CA LYS A 29 -9.46 -11.35 0.77
C LYS A 29 -8.83 -10.00 1.01
N LEU A 30 -9.63 -8.94 1.10
CA LEU A 30 -9.18 -7.59 1.40
C LEU A 30 -8.49 -7.59 2.76
N ASP A 31 -9.08 -8.21 3.79
CA ASP A 31 -8.47 -8.33 5.12
C ASP A 31 -7.07 -8.95 5.06
N LYS A 32 -6.92 -10.06 4.32
CA LYS A 32 -5.60 -10.70 4.14
C LYS A 32 -4.62 -9.81 3.40
N GLN A 33 -5.08 -9.00 2.45
CA GLN A 33 -4.22 -8.04 1.78
C GLN A 33 -3.81 -6.93 2.74
N PHE A 34 -4.72 -6.46 3.59
CA PHE A 34 -4.44 -5.46 4.62
C PHE A 34 -3.37 -5.95 5.60
N ASP A 35 -3.52 -7.16 6.13
CA ASP A 35 -2.53 -7.80 7.00
C ASP A 35 -1.17 -7.93 6.29
N GLY A 36 -1.17 -8.37 5.03
CA GLY A 36 0.04 -8.48 4.23
C GLY A 36 0.74 -7.14 3.99
N ILE A 37 -0.02 -6.05 3.84
CA ILE A 37 0.52 -4.70 3.70
C ILE A 37 1.14 -4.23 5.01
N GLU A 38 0.50 -4.49 6.16
CA GLU A 38 1.08 -4.19 7.47
C GLU A 38 2.45 -4.88 7.64
N ASP A 39 2.50 -6.18 7.34
CA ASP A 39 3.73 -6.97 7.42
C ASP A 39 4.81 -6.45 6.46
N ASN A 40 4.44 -6.15 5.21
CA ASN A 40 5.39 -5.61 4.22
C ASN A 40 6.00 -4.28 4.69
N ILE A 41 5.19 -3.38 5.23
CA ILE A 41 5.67 -2.10 5.77
C ILE A 41 6.67 -2.34 6.91
N LEU A 42 6.36 -3.26 7.82
CA LEU A 42 7.22 -3.55 8.98
C LEU A 42 8.53 -4.23 8.59
N ILE A 43 8.48 -5.15 7.61
CA ILE A 43 9.64 -5.96 7.19
C ILE A 43 10.53 -5.16 6.22
N TYR A 44 9.94 -4.60 5.16
CA TYR A 44 10.70 -3.98 4.07
C TYR A 44 10.86 -2.47 4.22
N ARG A 45 10.05 -1.84 5.08
CA ARG A 45 10.00 -0.37 5.21
C ARG A 45 9.77 0.29 3.86
N GLU A 46 8.81 -0.26 3.11
CA GLU A 46 8.33 0.27 1.84
C GLU A 46 6.80 0.21 1.79
N LEU A 47 6.17 1.11 1.05
CA LEU A 47 4.73 1.11 0.75
C LEU A 47 4.54 1.41 -0.73
N LEU A 48 3.91 0.49 -1.44
CA LEU A 48 3.72 0.54 -2.88
C LEU A 48 2.42 1.27 -3.24
N ASP A 49 2.36 1.82 -4.45
CA ASP A 49 1.14 2.50 -4.92
C ASP A 49 0.00 1.49 -5.17
N SER A 50 0.34 0.24 -5.50
CA SER A 50 -0.60 -0.89 -5.58
C SER A 50 -1.22 -1.22 -4.22
N GLU A 51 -0.43 -1.14 -3.15
CA GLU A 51 -0.88 -1.34 -1.77
C GLU A 51 -1.75 -0.17 -1.29
N ILE A 52 -1.39 1.07 -1.64
CA ILE A 52 -2.21 2.25 -1.35
C ILE A 52 -3.61 2.10 -1.96
N LYS A 53 -3.72 1.63 -3.20
CA LYS A 53 -5.02 1.36 -3.85
C LYS A 53 -5.86 0.30 -3.14
N VAL A 54 -5.22 -0.63 -2.44
CA VAL A 54 -5.93 -1.61 -1.61
C VAL A 54 -6.40 -0.94 -0.32
N LEU A 55 -5.53 -0.17 0.32
CA LEU A 55 -5.86 0.58 1.54
C LEU A 55 -6.97 1.63 1.31
N GLU A 56 -7.08 2.23 0.13
CA GLU A 56 -8.19 3.13 -0.25
C GLU A 56 -9.59 2.47 -0.16
N LYS A 57 -9.66 1.13 -0.05
CA LYS A 57 -10.92 0.37 0.07
C LYS A 57 -11.40 0.21 1.51
N PHE A 58 -10.60 0.63 2.49
CA PHE A 58 -10.87 0.50 3.93
C PHE A 58 -11.34 1.83 4.52
N GLU A 59 -11.94 1.77 5.71
CA GLU A 59 -12.41 2.96 6.40
C GLU A 59 -11.24 3.81 6.94
N ASP A 60 -11.46 5.12 7.08
CA ASP A 60 -10.47 6.03 7.67
C ASP A 60 -9.99 5.58 9.05
N THR A 61 -10.87 4.94 9.82
CA THR A 61 -10.59 4.33 11.12
C THR A 61 -9.56 3.22 11.02
N ASP A 62 -9.71 2.29 10.08
CA ASP A 62 -8.77 1.19 9.86
C ASP A 62 -7.39 1.71 9.45
N ILE A 63 -7.35 2.71 8.57
CA ILE A 63 -6.10 3.35 8.13
C ILE A 63 -5.41 4.07 9.28
N LYS A 64 -6.16 4.79 10.13
CA LYS A 64 -5.62 5.45 11.33
C LYS A 64 -5.03 4.42 12.30
N ASP A 65 -5.69 3.29 12.49
CA ASP A 65 -5.21 2.24 13.40
C ASP A 65 -3.99 1.50 12.83
N LEU A 66 -3.98 1.17 11.53
CA LEU A 66 -2.78 0.68 10.84
C LEU A 66 -1.60 1.62 11.03
N PHE A 67 -1.79 2.91 10.76
CA PHE A 67 -0.74 3.91 10.93
C PHE A 67 -0.17 3.92 12.35
N LYS A 68 -1.03 3.92 13.38
CA LYS A 68 -0.60 3.90 14.79
C LYS A 68 0.18 2.64 15.12
N ARG A 69 -0.32 1.46 14.72
CA ARG A 69 0.36 0.17 14.95
C ARG A 69 1.74 0.15 14.32
N VAL A 70 1.84 0.57 13.06
CA VAL A 70 3.11 0.66 12.33
C VAL A 70 4.06 1.66 12.99
N TYR A 71 3.59 2.87 13.30
CA TYR A 71 4.40 3.90 13.95
C TYR A 71 4.94 3.42 15.29
N GLU A 72 4.10 2.79 16.12
CA GLU A 72 4.49 2.27 17.43
C GLU A 72 5.56 1.18 17.29
N LYS A 73 5.34 0.20 16.42
CA LYS A 73 6.30 -0.90 16.18
C LYS A 73 7.65 -0.38 15.68
N LEU A 74 7.65 0.54 14.71
CA LEU A 74 8.88 1.11 14.15
C LEU A 74 9.59 2.06 15.13
N SER A 75 8.85 2.77 15.99
CA SER A 75 9.44 3.67 16.99
C SER A 75 10.13 2.91 18.12
N ARG A 76 9.71 1.67 18.39
CA ARG A 76 10.29 0.79 19.41
C ARG A 76 11.51 0.00 18.92
N GLU A 77 11.89 0.10 17.65
CA GLU A 77 13.11 -0.53 17.13
C GLU A 77 14.37 0.01 17.83
N GLU A 78 15.40 -0.84 18.01
CA GLU A 78 16.72 -0.39 18.46
C GLU A 78 17.28 0.68 17.50
N GLY A 79 17.74 1.80 18.08
CA GLY A 79 18.17 2.97 17.32
C GLY A 79 17.03 3.93 16.93
N GLY A 80 15.79 3.64 17.34
CA GLY A 80 14.63 4.48 17.11
C GLY A 80 14.18 4.49 15.65
N LEU A 81 13.42 5.54 15.30
CA LEU A 81 12.75 5.64 14.01
C LEU A 81 13.75 5.88 12.86
N LYS A 82 13.98 4.86 12.04
CA LYS A 82 14.90 4.90 10.89
C LYS A 82 14.37 5.83 9.79
N LYS A 83 15.27 6.40 8.97
CA LYS A 83 14.91 7.28 7.84
C LYS A 83 13.92 6.64 6.87
N GLU A 84 14.10 5.36 6.62
CA GLU A 84 13.28 4.55 5.71
C GLU A 84 11.88 4.33 6.28
N SER A 85 11.77 4.05 7.58
CA SER A 85 10.50 4.04 8.32
C SER A 85 9.77 5.38 8.23
N ILE A 86 10.50 6.50 8.37
CA ILE A 86 9.94 7.85 8.24
C ILE A 86 9.40 8.11 6.84
N VAL A 87 10.10 7.67 5.79
CA VAL A 87 9.64 7.85 4.40
C VAL A 87 8.31 7.13 4.18
N VAL A 88 8.17 5.89 4.66
CA VAL A 88 6.90 5.15 4.55
C VAL A 88 5.78 5.81 5.35
N LEU A 89 6.06 6.21 6.59
CA LEU A 89 5.09 6.90 7.43
C LEU A 89 4.64 8.22 6.78
N ASN A 90 5.56 8.99 6.20
CA ASN A 90 5.20 10.20 5.44
C ASN A 90 4.37 9.89 4.20
N LYS A 91 4.66 8.78 3.49
CA LYS A 91 3.86 8.35 2.32
C LYS A 91 2.43 7.99 2.74
N LEU A 92 2.28 7.17 3.78
CA LEU A 92 0.98 6.78 4.33
C LEU A 92 0.19 8.01 4.82
N LYS A 93 0.85 8.89 5.59
CA LYS A 93 0.28 10.15 6.08
C LYS A 93 -0.25 11.03 4.94
N ARG A 94 0.52 11.18 3.86
CA ARG A 94 0.13 12.02 2.71
C ARG A 94 -0.98 11.39 1.87
N SER A 95 -0.94 10.09 1.67
CA SER A 95 -1.94 9.37 0.86
C SER A 95 -3.33 9.45 1.51
N PHE A 96 -3.39 9.38 2.84
CA PHE A 96 -4.64 9.36 3.60
C PHE A 96 -4.90 10.65 4.40
N SER A 97 -4.19 11.74 4.09
CA SER A 97 -4.33 13.05 4.75
C SER A 97 -4.32 13.01 6.28
N LEU A 98 -3.54 12.11 6.87
CA LEU A 98 -3.54 11.86 8.31
C LEU A 98 -2.87 13.01 9.08
N LYS A 99 -3.46 13.40 10.21
CA LYS A 99 -2.90 14.44 11.10
C LYS A 99 -2.27 13.81 12.32
N GLU A 100 -1.04 14.22 12.63
CA GLU A 100 -0.30 13.76 13.82
C GLU A 100 -1.09 14.02 15.12
N SER A 101 -1.81 15.15 15.16
CA SER A 101 -2.65 15.54 16.30
C SER A 101 -3.81 14.57 16.56
N GLU A 102 -4.39 13.96 15.53
CA GLU A 102 -5.47 12.98 15.66
C GLU A 102 -4.94 11.59 16.04
N LEU A 103 -3.69 11.32 15.71
CA LEU A 103 -3.04 10.03 15.91
C LEU A 103 -2.35 9.91 17.28
N GLY A 104 -2.21 11.03 18.00
CA GLY A 104 -1.53 11.07 19.30
C GLY A 104 -0.01 10.83 19.20
N ILE A 105 0.58 11.09 18.04
CA ILE A 105 2.01 10.88 17.79
C ILE A 105 2.79 12.19 17.80
N GLY A 106 4.10 12.09 18.07
CA GLY A 106 5.02 13.22 17.93
C GLY A 106 5.16 13.69 16.49
N LYS A 107 5.73 14.88 16.29
CA LYS A 107 5.98 15.44 14.96
C LYS A 107 6.96 14.55 14.18
N LEU A 108 6.50 13.98 13.08
CA LEU A 108 7.32 13.23 12.14
C LEU A 108 8.18 14.19 11.31
N PRO A 109 9.49 13.93 11.17
CA PRO A 109 10.32 14.70 10.27
C PRO A 109 9.90 14.46 8.82
N GLU A 110 9.75 15.54 8.05
CA GLU A 110 9.44 15.43 6.62
C GLU A 110 10.69 15.07 5.82
N ILE A 111 10.79 13.80 5.43
CA ILE A 111 11.89 13.28 4.61
C ILE A 111 11.32 12.91 3.24
N LYS A 112 11.94 13.44 2.17
CA LYS A 112 11.60 13.10 0.78
C LYS A 112 12.15 11.71 0.44
N GLU A 113 11.50 11.02 -0.50
CA GLU A 113 11.81 9.66 -0.92
C GLU A 113 13.32 9.43 -1.11
N ILE A 114 13.83 8.40 -0.44
CA ILE A 114 15.17 7.90 -0.69
C ILE A 114 15.01 6.88 -1.81
N LYS A 115 15.55 7.16 -3.00
CA LYS A 115 15.62 6.18 -4.10
C LYS A 115 16.51 5.03 -3.64
N LYS A 116 15.94 4.04 -2.96
CA LYS A 116 16.58 2.74 -2.80
C LYS A 116 16.56 2.09 -4.17
N SER A 117 17.73 1.65 -4.63
CA SER A 117 17.84 0.76 -5.78
C SER A 117 17.08 -0.52 -5.43
N LYS A 118 15.84 -0.65 -5.91
CA LYS A 118 15.07 -1.90 -5.80
C LYS A 118 15.88 -3.06 -6.41
N PRO A 119 15.70 -4.30 -5.91
CA PRO A 119 16.18 -5.48 -6.63
C PRO A 119 15.67 -5.41 -8.08
N LYS A 120 16.57 -5.54 -9.06
CA LYS A 120 16.23 -5.38 -10.49
C LYS A 120 15.27 -6.45 -11.01
N ASP A 121 14.88 -7.40 -10.17
CA ASP A 121 14.05 -8.54 -10.49
C ASP A 121 12.56 -8.37 -10.13
N GLN A 122 12.08 -7.18 -9.75
CA GLN A 122 10.66 -6.92 -9.52
C GLN A 122 10.15 -5.67 -10.25
N CYS A 123 8.97 -5.79 -10.84
CA CYS A 123 8.34 -4.66 -11.51
C CYS A 123 7.81 -3.67 -10.46
N PRO A 124 8.16 -2.37 -10.54
CA PRO A 124 7.75 -1.41 -9.53
C PRO A 124 6.27 -0.99 -9.61
N GLU A 125 5.55 -1.40 -10.67
CA GLU A 125 4.12 -1.05 -10.85
C GLU A 125 3.17 -2.21 -10.48
N CYS A 126 3.57 -3.46 -10.72
CA CYS A 126 2.71 -4.63 -10.49
C CYS A 126 3.32 -5.68 -9.57
N ASP A 127 4.51 -5.42 -9.04
CA ASP A 127 5.25 -6.26 -8.07
C ASP A 127 5.53 -7.70 -8.51
N LYS A 128 5.26 -8.02 -9.78
CA LYS A 128 5.60 -9.31 -10.36
C LYS A 128 7.09 -9.43 -10.55
N LYS A 129 7.58 -10.63 -10.25
CA LYS A 129 8.96 -11.01 -10.47
C LYS A 129 9.24 -11.03 -11.97
N ILE A 130 10.23 -10.26 -12.37
CA ILE A 130 10.69 -10.04 -13.74
C ILE A 130 12.18 -10.33 -13.80
N LYS A 131 12.70 -10.72 -14.95
CA LYS A 131 14.16 -10.80 -15.10
C LYS A 131 14.72 -9.40 -15.31
N GLU A 132 15.95 -9.21 -14.86
CA GLU A 132 16.71 -7.96 -14.94
C GLU A 132 16.90 -7.46 -16.39
N ASP A 133 16.76 -8.34 -17.37
CA ASP A 133 16.92 -8.06 -18.80
C ASP A 133 15.71 -7.40 -19.46
N PHE A 134 14.53 -7.45 -18.85
CA PHE A 134 13.33 -6.90 -19.48
C PHE A 134 13.34 -5.36 -19.42
N ASN A 135 13.18 -4.73 -20.58
CA ASN A 135 12.98 -3.28 -20.70
C ASN A 135 11.53 -2.87 -20.34
N LEU A 136 10.59 -3.82 -20.48
CA LEU A 136 9.17 -3.64 -20.26
C LEU A 136 8.64 -4.81 -19.45
N CYS A 137 7.80 -4.54 -18.44
CA CYS A 137 7.16 -5.57 -17.66
C CYS A 137 6.18 -6.36 -18.56
N PRO A 138 6.33 -7.68 -18.71
CA PRO A 138 5.47 -8.48 -19.57
C PRO A 138 4.05 -8.65 -19.02
N TYR A 139 3.81 -8.23 -17.77
CA TYR A 139 2.53 -8.43 -17.11
C TYR A 139 1.66 -7.18 -17.05
N CYS A 140 2.26 -6.00 -16.89
CA CYS A 140 1.53 -4.74 -16.80
C CYS A 140 1.92 -3.72 -17.88
N GLY A 141 3.03 -3.93 -18.59
CA GLY A 141 3.53 -2.97 -19.59
C GLY A 141 4.33 -1.81 -19.01
N TYR A 142 4.70 -1.83 -17.73
CA TYR A 142 5.54 -0.79 -17.13
C TYR A 142 6.97 -0.79 -17.69
N ARG A 143 7.54 0.38 -17.98
CA ARG A 143 8.92 0.52 -18.48
C ARG A 143 9.92 0.40 -17.34
N LEU A 144 10.74 -0.64 -17.38
CA LEU A 144 11.68 -1.02 -16.32
C LEU A 144 13.06 -0.39 -16.50
N LYS A 145 13.41 -0.02 -17.74
CA LYS A 145 14.66 0.67 -18.08
C LYS A 145 14.35 1.90 -18.92
N ASP A 146 14.84 3.06 -18.48
CA ASP A 146 14.70 4.34 -19.19
C ASP A 146 15.83 4.59 -20.21
N ASP A 147 16.82 3.69 -20.31
CA ASP A 147 18.01 3.88 -21.17
C ASP A 147 17.77 3.48 -22.64
N PHE A 148 16.62 3.83 -23.21
CA PHE A 148 16.47 3.82 -24.67
C PHE A 148 17.00 5.14 -25.22
N VAL A 149 18.32 5.31 -25.21
CA VAL A 149 18.94 6.22 -26.18
C VAL A 149 18.77 5.55 -27.54
N SER A 150 17.71 5.93 -28.25
CA SER A 150 17.52 5.60 -29.67
C SER A 150 18.71 6.15 -30.46
N LYS A 151 19.78 5.38 -30.57
CA LYS A 151 20.66 5.42 -31.74
C LYS A 151 20.05 4.44 -32.72
N PHE A 152 19.26 4.94 -33.65
CA PHE A 152 19.23 4.58 -35.08
C PHE A 152 18.14 5.40 -35.77
#